data_AF-A0AAD7H0J1-F1
#
_entry.id   AF-A0AAD7H0J1-F1
#
_cell.length_a   1.000
_cell.length_b   1.000
_cell.length_c   1.000
_cell.angle_alpha   90.00
_cell.angle_beta   90.00
_cell.angle_gamma   90.00
#
_symmetry.space_group_name_H-M   'P 1'
#
loop_
_entity.id
_entity.type
_entity.pdbx_description
1 polymer ?
#
loop_
_entity_poly.entity_id
_entity_poly.type
_entity_poly.pdbx_seq_one_letter_code
_entity_poly.pdbx_strand_id
1 'polypeptide(L)'
;MSSYPYQRCSTCGTHDHSLKLEEPLDSKIHVAPGKRHHELLNSNEPVLESDIPSIQSAIAETSEHLSSLDHQISGLRVRLKQLEEECTAVSRFHTQNEIILSPLRRMPTEVLGEIFSWTLPSVRDAVAAPDLNRCGFDMGSSPWLLGHISSRWREIALSTPSLWSLVAI
;
A
#
# COMPACT_ATOMS: atom_id res chain seq x y z
N MET A 1 12.55 -44.83 14.77
CA MET A 1 11.42 -44.05 15.33
C MET A 1 11.98 -42.86 16.09
N SER A 2 11.37 -41.69 15.89
CA SER A 2 11.57 -40.41 16.58
C SER A 2 12.85 -39.63 16.26
N SER A 3 12.86 -38.31 16.04
CA SER A 3 11.89 -37.29 15.62
C SER A 3 12.74 -36.01 15.59
N TYR A 4 13.07 -35.45 14.43
CA TYR A 4 13.80 -34.17 14.38
C TYR A 4 12.82 -33.03 14.70
N PRO A 5 13.11 -32.16 15.70
CA PRO A 5 12.20 -31.11 16.08
C PRO A 5 12.36 -29.93 15.11
N TYR A 6 11.38 -29.71 14.24
CA TYR A 6 11.25 -28.45 13.51
C TYR A 6 11.03 -27.32 14.53
N GLN A 7 12.05 -26.51 14.78
CA GLN A 7 11.92 -25.31 15.60
C GLN A 7 11.07 -24.27 14.85
N ARG A 8 9.97 -23.84 15.48
CA ARG A 8 9.10 -22.76 14.99
C ARG A 8 9.75 -21.40 15.25
N CYS A 9 9.56 -20.45 14.32
CA CYS A 9 9.94 -19.06 14.53
C CYS A 9 9.12 -18.44 15.67
N SER A 10 9.80 -17.86 16.66
CA SER A 10 9.23 -17.33 17.91
C SER A 10 8.37 -16.07 17.75
N THR A 11 8.24 -15.52 16.54
CA THR A 11 7.57 -14.24 16.29
C THR A 11 6.26 -14.35 15.51
N CYS A 12 6.09 -15.36 14.64
CA CYS A 12 4.90 -15.49 13.78
C CYS A 12 4.24 -16.89 13.74
N GLY A 13 4.88 -17.94 14.28
CA GLY A 13 4.26 -19.25 14.46
C GLY A 13 4.03 -20.11 13.20
N THR A 14 4.39 -19.65 12.00
CA THR A 14 4.30 -20.45 10.76
C THR A 14 5.59 -21.23 10.50
N HIS A 15 5.43 -22.44 9.94
CA HIS A 15 6.56 -23.30 9.55
C HIS A 15 7.20 -22.78 8.26
N ASP A 16 8.54 -22.68 8.30
CA ASP A 16 9.46 -22.73 7.14
C ASP A 16 9.04 -21.89 5.92
N HIS A 17 9.39 -20.59 5.94
CA HIS A 17 9.57 -19.83 4.70
C HIS A 17 10.87 -20.26 4.02
N SER A 18 10.98 -21.54 3.67
CA SER A 18 11.79 -21.91 2.51
C SER A 18 11.05 -21.36 1.29
N LEU A 19 11.16 -20.04 1.11
CA LEU A 19 11.06 -19.43 -0.20
C LEU A 19 12.17 -20.09 -1.02
N LYS A 20 11.87 -21.26 -1.59
CA LYS A 20 12.44 -21.63 -2.87
C LYS A 20 11.92 -20.55 -3.83
N LEU A 21 12.61 -19.41 -3.82
CA LEU A 21 12.79 -18.63 -5.02
C LEU A 21 13.33 -19.66 -6.00
N GLU A 22 12.45 -20.26 -6.80
CA GLU A 22 12.90 -21.04 -7.92
C GLU A 22 13.87 -20.14 -8.68
N GLU A 23 15.04 -20.71 -8.97
CA GLU A 23 16.12 -20.02 -9.67
C GLU A 23 15.57 -19.26 -10.87
N PRO A 24 16.20 -18.12 -11.23
CA PRO A 24 15.70 -17.28 -12.31
C PRO A 24 15.39 -18.16 -13.51
N LEU A 25 14.15 -18.09 -13.99
CA LEU A 25 13.69 -18.77 -15.21
C LEU A 25 14.76 -18.57 -16.28
N ASP A 26 15.59 -19.58 -16.47
CA ASP A 26 16.68 -19.57 -17.45
C ASP A 26 16.01 -19.83 -18.81
N SER A 27 15.16 -18.88 -19.22
CA SER A 27 14.31 -18.99 -20.40
C SER A 27 15.14 -18.64 -21.64
N LYS A 28 16.16 -19.46 -21.92
CA LYS A 28 16.81 -19.49 -23.23
C LYS A 28 16.06 -20.46 -24.13
N ILE A 29 14.82 -20.13 -24.49
CA ILE A 29 14.22 -20.66 -25.71
C ILE A 29 14.15 -19.49 -26.69
N HIS A 30 15.24 -19.30 -27.45
CA HIS A 30 15.12 -18.63 -28.72
C HIS A 30 14.36 -19.56 -29.65
N VAL A 31 13.05 -19.34 -29.81
CA VAL A 31 12.31 -19.86 -30.96
C VAL A 31 12.77 -19.06 -32.17
N ALA A 32 14.00 -19.32 -32.62
CA ALA A 32 14.54 -18.72 -33.82
C ALA A 32 13.99 -19.49 -35.01
N PRO A 33 13.18 -18.87 -35.88
CA PRO A 33 12.64 -19.58 -37.04
C PRO A 33 13.80 -20.01 -37.94
N GLY A 34 13.80 -21.29 -38.35
CA GLY A 34 14.75 -21.78 -39.35
C GLY A 34 14.62 -21.03 -40.67
N LYS A 35 15.66 -21.08 -41.53
CA LYS A 35 15.71 -20.34 -42.81
C LYS A 35 14.44 -20.51 -43.65
N ARG A 36 13.93 -21.75 -43.75
CA ARG A 36 12.71 -22.08 -44.49
C ARG A 36 11.46 -21.42 -43.91
N HIS A 37 11.32 -21.41 -42.58
CA HIS A 37 10.21 -20.74 -41.90
C HIS A 37 10.26 -19.22 -42.13
N HIS A 38 11.46 -18.63 -42.12
CA HIS A 38 11.65 -17.21 -42.42
C HIS A 38 11.34 -16.88 -43.89
N GLU A 39 11.71 -17.72 -44.85
CA GLU A 39 11.38 -17.56 -46.26
C GLU A 39 9.86 -17.62 -46.51
N LEU A 40 9.17 -18.58 -45.88
CA LEU A 40 7.71 -18.73 -45.97
C LEU A 40 6.97 -17.53 -45.35
N LEU A 41 7.50 -16.91 -44.30
CA LEU A 41 6.90 -15.69 -43.73
C LEU A 41 7.05 -14.46 -44.63
N ASN A 42 8.03 -14.45 -45.54
CA ASN A 42 8.34 -13.31 -46.41
C ASN A 42 7.88 -13.53 -47.86
N SER A 43 7.17 -14.63 -48.14
CA SER A 43 6.67 -15.01 -49.46
C SER A 43 5.23 -15.50 -49.37
N ASN A 44 4.42 -15.24 -50.39
CA ASN A 44 3.07 -15.81 -50.51
C ASN A 44 3.06 -17.17 -51.24
N GLU A 45 4.21 -17.84 -51.31
CA GLU A 45 4.34 -19.16 -51.93
C GLU A 45 3.58 -20.23 -51.12
N PRO A 46 2.86 -21.17 -51.76
CA PRO A 46 2.24 -22.29 -51.06
C PRO A 46 3.27 -23.11 -50.27
N VAL A 47 2.87 -23.53 -49.07
CA VAL A 47 3.67 -24.42 -48.22
C VAL A 47 3.78 -25.80 -48.88
N LEU A 48 5.00 -26.36 -48.94
CA LEU A 48 5.21 -27.71 -49.44
C LEU A 48 4.65 -28.74 -48.45
N GLU A 49 4.09 -29.85 -48.95
CA GLU A 49 3.57 -30.93 -48.09
C GLU A 49 4.62 -31.47 -47.10
N SER A 50 5.91 -31.43 -47.47
CA SER A 50 7.02 -31.83 -46.61
C SER A 50 7.25 -30.90 -45.41
N ASP A 51 6.86 -29.63 -45.52
CA ASP A 51 7.09 -28.60 -44.50
C ASP A 51 5.96 -28.61 -43.45
N ILE A 52 4.77 -29.10 -43.80
CA ILE A 52 3.56 -29.10 -42.96
C ILE A 52 3.77 -29.80 -41.61
N PRO A 53 4.33 -31.03 -41.52
CA PRO A 53 4.48 -31.72 -40.24
C PRO A 53 5.42 -30.99 -39.28
N SER A 54 6.50 -30.40 -39.81
CA SER A 54 7.45 -29.64 -39.00
C SER A 54 6.81 -28.38 -38.42
N ILE A 55 5.99 -27.69 -39.22
CA ILE A 55 5.28 -26.48 -38.77
C ILE A 55 4.20 -26.85 -37.74
N GLN A 56 3.43 -27.92 -37.96
CA GLN A 56 2.42 -28.39 -37.01
C GLN A 56 3.04 -28.82 -35.68
N SER A 57 4.17 -29.52 -35.71
CA SER A 57 4.89 -29.92 -34.49
C SER A 57 5.40 -28.70 -33.72
N ALA A 58 5.95 -27.70 -34.42
CA ALA A 58 6.37 -26.44 -33.80
C ALA A 58 5.21 -25.66 -33.20
N ILE A 59 4.04 -25.65 -33.85
CA ILE A 59 2.80 -25.05 -33.29
C ILE A 59 2.37 -25.80 -32.03
N ALA A 60 2.38 -27.14 -32.04
CA ALA A 60 1.99 -27.93 -30.88
C ALA A 60 2.92 -27.68 -29.69
N GLU A 61 4.23 -27.75 -29.90
CA GLU A 61 5.26 -27.50 -28.87
C GLU A 61 5.14 -26.08 -28.30
N THR A 62 5.05 -25.05 -29.16
CA THR A 62 4.90 -23.66 -28.71
C THR A 62 3.57 -23.43 -27.99
N SER A 63 2.49 -24.08 -28.40
CA SER A 63 1.19 -23.97 -27.71
C SER A 63 1.22 -24.57 -26.30
N GLU A 64 1.90 -25.71 -26.13
CA GLU A 64 2.09 -26.34 -24.82
C GLU A 64 2.94 -25.44 -23.91
N HIS A 65 4.05 -24.90 -24.45
CA HIS A 65 4.88 -23.96 -23.71
C HIS A 65 4.14 -22.68 -23.31
N LEU A 66 3.34 -22.09 -24.21
CA LEU A 66 2.50 -20.93 -23.89
C LEU A 66 1.54 -21.25 -22.75
N SER A 67 0.89 -22.42 -22.78
CA SER A 67 -0.03 -22.82 -21.72
C SER A 67 0.66 -22.98 -20.36
N SER A 68 1.89 -23.50 -20.35
CA SER A 68 2.71 -23.63 -19.14
C SER A 68 3.11 -22.27 -18.58
N LEU A 69 3.54 -21.35 -19.44
CA LEU A 69 3.88 -19.98 -19.04
C LEU A 69 2.65 -19.24 -18.50
N ASP A 70 1.50 -19.35 -19.15
CA ASP A 70 0.25 -18.74 -18.67
C ASP A 70 -0.17 -19.29 -17.30
N HIS A 71 0.02 -20.60 -17.07
CA HIS A 71 -0.23 -21.20 -15.76
C HIS A 71 0.71 -20.64 -14.69
N GLN A 72 2.00 -20.55 -14.97
CA GLN A 72 3.00 -19.98 -14.06
C GLN A 72 2.70 -18.50 -13.75
N ILE A 73 2.42 -17.70 -14.78
CA ILE A 73 2.02 -16.29 -14.64
C ILE A 73 0.78 -16.16 -13.76
N SER A 74 -0.22 -17.00 -13.99
CA SER A 74 -1.46 -16.99 -13.21
C SER A 74 -1.20 -17.34 -11.75
N GLY A 75 -0.39 -18.36 -11.48
CA GLY A 75 0.01 -18.74 -10.11
C GLY A 75 0.76 -17.62 -9.38
N LEU A 76 1.74 -17.01 -10.05
CA LEU A 76 2.50 -15.89 -9.47
C LEU A 76 1.62 -14.67 -9.20
N ARG A 77 0.67 -14.34 -10.09
CA ARG A 77 -0.29 -13.24 -9.88
C ARG A 77 -1.16 -13.49 -8.64
N VAL A 78 -1.65 -14.71 -8.45
CA VAL A 78 -2.42 -15.06 -7.24
C VAL A 78 -1.56 -14.90 -5.99
N ARG A 79 -0.30 -15.37 -6.02
CA ARG A 79 0.60 -15.25 -4.88
C ARG A 79 0.95 -13.80 -4.56
N LEU A 80 1.20 -12.98 -5.58
CA LEU A 80 1.45 -11.55 -5.44
C LEU A 80 0.25 -10.87 -4.77
N LYS A 81 -0.96 -11.14 -5.24
CA LYS A 81 -2.18 -10.57 -4.65
C LYS A 81 -2.33 -10.91 -3.17
N GLN A 82 -2.06 -12.17 -2.79
CA GLN A 82 -2.10 -12.58 -1.38
C GLN A 82 -1.09 -11.82 -0.52
N LEU A 83 0.13 -11.63 -1.03
CA LEU A 83 1.17 -10.89 -0.31
C LEU A 83 0.85 -9.40 -0.18
N GLU A 84 0.24 -8.80 -1.19
CA GLU A 84 -0.26 -7.42 -1.12
C GLU A 84 -1.36 -7.28 -0.05
N GLU A 85 -2.33 -8.19 -0.04
CA GLU A 85 -3.39 -8.23 0.98
C GLU A 85 -2.80 -8.38 2.40
N GLU A 86 -1.82 -9.28 2.58
CA GLU A 86 -1.14 -9.47 3.86
C GLU A 86 -0.35 -8.21 4.27
N CYS A 87 0.40 -7.61 3.35
CA CYS A 87 1.15 -6.38 3.59
C CYS A 87 0.24 -5.24 4.04
N THR A 88 -0.91 -5.05 3.37
CA THR A 88 -1.88 -4.01 3.75
C THR A 88 -2.46 -4.27 5.14
N ALA A 89 -2.78 -5.52 5.48
CA ALA A 89 -3.31 -5.89 6.78
C ALA A 89 -2.29 -5.64 7.91
N VAL A 90 -1.05 -6.06 7.71
CA VAL A 90 0.05 -5.88 8.67
C VAL A 90 0.38 -4.39 8.84
N SER A 91 0.50 -3.64 7.74
CA SER A 91 0.76 -2.21 7.77
C SER A 91 -0.33 -1.46 8.54
N ARG A 92 -1.61 -1.78 8.29
CA ARG A 92 -2.73 -1.20 9.04
C ARG A 92 -2.62 -1.48 10.54
N PHE A 93 -2.32 -2.72 10.93
CA PHE A 93 -2.15 -3.07 12.33
C PHE A 93 -0.96 -2.34 12.96
N HIS A 94 0.15 -2.22 12.25
CA HIS A 94 1.33 -1.49 12.69
C HIS A 94 0.99 -0.02 12.96
N THR A 95 0.40 0.68 11.99
CA THR A 95 -0.02 2.08 12.14
C THR A 95 -1.01 2.26 13.29
N GLN A 96 -1.96 1.35 13.48
CA GLN A 96 -2.88 1.42 14.62
C GLN A 96 -2.13 1.39 15.96
N ASN A 97 -1.12 0.53 16.10
CA ASN A 97 -0.29 0.46 17.31
C ASN A 97 0.58 1.71 17.49
N GLU A 98 1.15 2.26 16.42
CA GLU A 98 1.89 3.54 16.49
C GLU A 98 0.99 4.67 16.96
N ILE A 99 -0.23 4.77 16.42
CA ILE A 99 -1.21 5.75 16.90
C ILE A 99 -1.49 5.49 18.39
N ILE A 100 -1.60 4.23 18.84
CA ILE A 100 -1.84 3.87 20.26
C ILE A 100 -0.74 4.40 21.17
N LEU A 101 0.50 4.26 20.74
CA LEU A 101 1.66 4.71 21.50
C LEU A 101 2.00 6.18 21.27
N SER A 102 1.25 6.88 20.41
CA SER A 102 1.46 8.29 20.09
C SER A 102 1.59 9.15 21.35
N PRO A 103 2.64 9.99 21.46
CA PRO A 103 2.82 10.89 22.58
C PRO A 103 1.62 11.80 22.85
N LEU A 104 0.86 12.16 21.80
CA LEU A 104 -0.34 12.99 21.92
C LEU A 104 -1.43 12.38 22.81
N ARG A 105 -1.47 11.05 22.96
CA ARG A 105 -2.39 10.38 23.90
C ARG A 105 -1.91 10.37 25.35
N ARG A 106 -0.61 10.54 25.57
CA ARG A 106 0.02 10.52 26.90
C ARG A 106 0.34 11.92 27.44
N MET A 107 0.28 12.93 26.57
CA MET A 107 0.54 14.32 26.95
C MET A 107 -0.49 14.79 27.99
N PRO A 108 -0.08 15.48 29.06
CA PRO A 108 -0.99 16.06 30.04
C PRO A 108 -1.96 17.07 29.41
N THR A 109 -3.12 17.23 30.04
CA THR A 109 -4.17 18.15 29.59
C THR A 109 -3.69 19.60 29.57
N GLU A 110 -2.84 19.97 30.52
CA GLU A 110 -2.28 21.32 30.67
C GLU A 110 -1.35 21.66 29.51
N VAL A 111 -0.51 20.70 29.10
CA VAL A 111 0.42 20.89 27.97
C VAL A 111 -0.36 21.00 26.65
N LEU A 112 -1.41 20.19 26.47
CA LEU A 112 -2.30 20.31 25.30
C LEU A 112 -3.06 21.64 25.30
N GLY A 113 -3.59 22.08 26.44
CA GLY A 113 -4.26 23.38 26.58
C GLY A 113 -3.32 24.55 26.32
N GLU A 114 -2.08 24.46 26.78
CA GLU A 114 -1.03 25.42 26.46
C GLU A 114 -0.80 25.46 24.94
N ILE A 115 -0.54 24.32 24.30
CA ILE A 115 -0.38 24.24 22.83
C ILE A 115 -1.59 24.84 22.09
N PHE A 116 -2.81 24.58 22.56
CA PHE A 116 -4.03 25.12 21.97
C PHE A 116 -4.05 26.66 22.04
N SER A 117 -3.53 27.26 23.10
CA SER A 117 -3.47 28.72 23.21
C SER A 117 -2.62 29.37 22.12
N TRP A 118 -1.57 28.69 21.65
CA TRP A 118 -0.74 29.12 20.51
C TRP A 118 -1.45 29.05 19.17
N THR A 119 -2.59 28.34 19.08
CA THR A 119 -3.40 28.26 17.85
C THR A 119 -4.42 29.39 17.72
N LEU A 120 -4.58 30.21 18.76
CA LEU A 120 -5.50 31.33 18.73
C LEU A 120 -4.95 32.47 17.85
N PRO A 121 -5.80 33.18 17.09
CA PRO A 121 -5.40 34.38 16.37
C PRO A 121 -4.78 35.42 17.32
N SER A 122 -3.67 36.04 16.93
CA SER A 122 -3.10 37.14 17.72
C SER A 122 -3.99 38.38 17.62
N VAL A 123 -3.99 39.21 18.67
CA VAL A 123 -4.62 40.55 18.65
C VAL A 123 -4.11 41.39 17.46
N ARG A 124 -2.86 41.18 17.03
CA ARG A 124 -2.30 41.85 15.84
C ARG A 124 -2.92 41.37 14.53
N ASP A 125 -3.27 40.10 14.44
CA ASP A 125 -3.89 39.50 13.25
C ASP A 125 -5.35 39.95 13.11
N ALA A 126 -6.03 40.15 14.25
CA ALA A 126 -7.40 40.69 14.30
C ALA A 126 -7.48 42.16 13.85
N VAL A 127 -6.43 42.96 14.06
CA VAL A 127 -6.39 44.39 13.69
C VAL A 127 -6.01 44.59 12.21
N ALA A 128 -5.23 43.68 11.62
CA ALA A 128 -4.74 43.80 10.24
C ALA A 128 -5.77 43.41 9.16
N ALA A 129 -6.83 42.70 9.52
CA ALA A 129 -7.85 42.23 8.58
C ALA A 129 -9.28 42.33 9.16
N PRO A 130 -9.85 43.55 9.25
CA PRO A 130 -11.17 43.78 9.87
C PRO A 130 -12.36 43.16 9.11
N ASP A 131 -12.21 42.86 7.81
CA ASP A 131 -13.25 42.22 6.97
C ASP A 131 -13.28 40.68 7.07
N LEU A 132 -12.25 40.08 7.67
CA LEU A 132 -12.25 38.65 7.96
C LEU A 132 -12.90 38.47 9.34
N ASN A 133 -14.18 38.11 9.33
CA ASN A 133 -14.96 37.62 10.47
C ASN A 133 -14.35 36.32 11.05
N ARG A 134 -13.11 36.39 11.53
CA ARG A 134 -12.32 35.31 12.13
C ARG A 134 -12.47 35.27 13.66
N CYS A 135 -13.25 36.18 14.22
CA CYS A 135 -13.44 36.31 15.65
C CYS A 135 -14.79 35.70 16.02
N GLY A 136 -14.82 34.39 16.24
CA GLY A 136 -15.84 33.77 17.08
C GLY A 136 -16.74 32.72 16.42
N PHE A 137 -16.94 32.72 15.10
CA PHE A 137 -17.91 31.81 14.46
C PHE A 137 -17.39 31.04 13.24
N ASP A 138 -16.12 31.22 12.84
CA ASP A 138 -15.52 30.39 11.80
C ASP A 138 -15.14 29.02 12.36
N MET A 139 -15.90 27.99 11.97
CA MET A 139 -15.69 26.59 12.36
C MET A 139 -14.34 26.02 11.87
N GLY A 140 -13.70 26.67 10.88
CA GLY A 140 -12.37 26.32 10.39
C GLY A 140 -11.22 26.89 11.22
N SER A 141 -11.51 27.76 12.20
CA SER A 141 -10.52 28.44 13.03
C SER A 141 -10.55 27.98 14.49
N SER A 142 -9.45 28.19 15.22
CA SER A 142 -9.39 27.95 16.66
C SER A 142 -10.29 28.97 17.39
N PRO A 143 -11.04 28.58 18.43
CA PRO A 143 -11.00 27.28 19.13
C PRO A 143 -11.88 26.18 18.51
N TRP A 144 -12.76 26.48 17.56
CA TRP A 144 -13.73 25.52 17.00
C TRP A 144 -13.06 24.31 16.32
N LEU A 145 -11.98 24.55 15.57
CA LEU A 145 -11.22 23.50 14.89
C LEU A 145 -10.72 22.41 15.86
N LEU A 146 -10.31 22.80 17.07
CA LEU A 146 -9.80 21.87 18.10
C LEU A 146 -10.88 20.85 18.52
N GLY A 147 -12.14 21.30 18.53
CA GLY A 147 -13.30 20.46 18.79
C GLY A 147 -13.59 19.42 17.71
N HIS A 148 -13.04 19.57 16.49
CA HIS A 148 -13.26 18.63 15.39
C HIS A 148 -12.19 17.54 15.27
N ILE A 149 -11.06 17.66 15.99
CA ILE A 149 -9.91 16.74 15.84
C ILE A 149 -10.13 15.43 16.59
N SER A 150 -10.48 15.49 17.87
CA SER A 150 -10.78 14.29 18.69
C SER A 150 -11.69 14.62 19.86
N SER A 151 -12.31 13.60 20.46
CA SER A 151 -13.12 13.77 21.68
C SER A 151 -12.30 14.39 22.82
N ARG A 152 -11.06 13.94 23.01
CA ARG A 152 -10.14 14.45 24.03
C ARG A 152 -9.79 15.92 23.80
N TRP A 153 -9.51 16.31 22.55
CA TRP A 153 -9.18 17.69 22.22
C TRP A 153 -10.38 18.61 22.43
N ARG A 154 -11.58 18.14 22.07
CA ARG A 154 -12.84 18.85 22.35
C ARG A 154 -13.06 19.05 23.84
N GLU A 155 -12.88 18.01 24.64
CA GLU A 155 -13.02 18.09 26.09
C GLU A 155 -12.06 19.12 26.69
N ILE A 156 -10.78 19.06 26.31
CA ILE A 156 -9.75 20.01 26.78
C ILE A 156 -10.09 21.44 26.31
N ALA A 157 -10.50 21.61 25.06
CA ALA A 157 -10.86 22.93 24.53
C ALA A 157 -12.04 23.54 25.29
N LEU A 158 -13.07 22.75 25.58
CA LEU A 158 -14.24 23.20 26.37
C LEU A 158 -13.89 23.44 27.85
N SER A 159 -12.96 22.67 28.42
CA SER A 159 -12.52 22.82 29.81
C SER A 159 -11.47 23.91 30.01
N THR A 160 -11.04 24.62 28.94
CA THR A 160 -10.01 25.65 28.99
C THR A 160 -10.61 27.02 28.62
N PRO A 161 -11.14 27.79 29.59
CA PRO A 161 -11.87 29.04 29.33
C PRO A 161 -11.06 30.10 28.58
N SER A 162 -9.73 30.12 28.76
CA SER A 162 -8.86 31.09 28.08
C SER A 162 -8.92 30.99 26.55
N LEU A 163 -9.21 29.80 26.00
CA LEU A 163 -9.36 29.59 24.55
C LEU A 163 -10.58 30.30 23.95
N TRP A 164 -11.59 30.59 24.77
CA TRP A 164 -12.84 31.21 24.35
C TRP A 164 -12.89 32.72 24.64
N SER A 165 -11.84 33.28 25.23
CA SER A 165 -11.78 34.70 25.62
C SER A 165 -11.86 35.68 24.44
N LEU A 166 -11.51 35.25 23.22
CA LEU A 166 -11.56 36.03 21.99
C LEU A 166 -12.87 35.81 21.18
N VAL A 167 -13.77 34.97 21.69
CA VAL A 167 -15.09 34.75 21.09
C VAL A 167 -16.06 35.75 21.71
N ALA A 168 -16.38 36.83 20.97
CA ALA A 168 -17.40 37.79 21.38
C ALA A 168 -18.80 37.29 20.93
N ILE A 169 -19.79 37.39 21.83
CA ILE A 169 -21.21 37.10 21.57
C ILE A 169 -21.93 38.41 21.26
#